data_AF-A0A5C5UNQ2-F1
#
_entry.id   AF-A0A5C5UNQ2-F1
#
_cell.length_a   1.000
_cell.length_b   1.000
_cell.length_c   1.000
_cell.angle_alpha   90.00
_cell.angle_beta   90.00
_cell.angle_gamma   90.00
#
_symmetry.space_group_name_H-M   'P 1'
#
loop_
_entity.id
_entity.type
_entity.pdbx_description
1 polymer ?
#
loop_
_entity_poly.entity_id
_entity_poly.type
_entity_poly.pdbx_seq_one_letter_code
_entity_poly.pdbx_strand_id
1 'polypeptide(L)'
;MFKKSFAAALFSIILAVMGSTSAFAAEPASPEVEKALVKIEETNDKIYAEVEKTQVKAQTLYEQYLENLKKEQATEKKAQLTAEYERNIEALIAELDQKTQELTRAGVEKVTEAGITVEIQWVLYQFADREAWIDPIMVVGW
;
A
#
# COMPACT_ATOMS: atom_id res chain seq x y z
N MET A 1 -17.87 -34.80 -13.65
CA MET A 1 -18.70 -33.56 -13.66
C MET A 1 -18.12 -32.60 -12.63
N PHE A 2 -17.13 -31.80 -13.02
CA PHE A 2 -16.63 -30.66 -12.25
C PHE A 2 -16.91 -29.41 -13.08
N LYS A 3 -18.10 -28.84 -12.87
CA LYS A 3 -18.47 -27.51 -13.38
C LYS A 3 -18.75 -26.65 -12.18
N LYS A 4 -17.72 -26.02 -11.61
CA LYS A 4 -17.89 -24.85 -10.73
C LYS A 4 -16.70 -23.93 -10.97
N SER A 5 -16.96 -22.99 -11.86
CA SER A 5 -16.30 -21.70 -12.06
C SER A 5 -15.41 -21.28 -10.89
N PHE A 6 -14.13 -21.13 -11.21
CA PHE A 6 -13.16 -20.33 -10.48
C PHE A 6 -13.79 -18.94 -10.23
N ALA A 7 -14.09 -18.64 -8.96
CA ALA A 7 -14.67 -17.37 -8.57
C ALA A 7 -13.59 -16.28 -8.62
N ALA A 8 -13.22 -15.90 -9.84
CA ALA A 8 -12.59 -14.61 -10.10
C ALA A 8 -13.69 -13.55 -10.06
N ALA A 9 -14.00 -13.08 -8.86
CA ALA A 9 -14.80 -11.89 -8.66
C ALA A 9 -14.05 -10.98 -7.69
N LEU A 10 -12.90 -10.46 -8.15
CA LEU A 10 -12.32 -9.25 -7.57
C LEU A 10 -13.25 -8.09 -7.95
N PHE A 11 -14.27 -7.86 -7.13
CA PHE A 11 -15.06 -6.65 -7.17
C PHE A 11 -14.19 -5.50 -6.66
N SER A 12 -13.40 -4.90 -7.54
CA SER A 12 -12.84 -3.57 -7.30
C SER A 12 -13.78 -2.55 -7.94
N ILE A 13 -14.75 -2.07 -7.15
CA ILE A 13 -15.38 -0.78 -7.39
C ILE A 13 -14.98 0.10 -6.23
N ILE A 14 -13.92 0.88 -6.41
CA ILE A 14 -13.78 2.15 -5.72
C ILE A 14 -13.52 3.20 -6.79
N LEU A 15 -14.62 3.87 -7.18
CA LEU A 15 -14.59 5.07 -7.98
C LEU A 15 -14.36 6.23 -7.01
N ALA A 16 -13.10 6.52 -6.68
CA ALA A 16 -12.73 7.75 -5.98
C ALA A 16 -12.36 8.80 -7.03
N VAL A 17 -13.37 9.44 -7.63
CA VAL A 17 -13.19 10.72 -8.32
C VAL A 17 -13.47 11.83 -7.31
N MET A 18 -12.41 12.37 -6.73
CA MET A 18 -12.43 13.72 -6.17
C MET A 18 -11.16 14.43 -6.66
N GLY A 19 -11.39 15.49 -7.45
CA GLY A 19 -10.39 16.09 -8.29
C GLY A 19 -9.42 17.02 -7.58
N SER A 20 -8.23 17.10 -8.17
CA SER A 20 -7.66 18.37 -8.61
C SER A 20 -6.79 18.07 -9.82
N THR A 21 -7.30 18.34 -11.03
CA THR A 21 -6.39 18.55 -12.16
C THR A 21 -5.75 19.91 -11.91
N SER A 22 -4.71 19.96 -11.08
CA SER A 22 -3.74 21.05 -11.11
C SER A 22 -3.01 20.94 -12.44
N ALA A 23 -3.64 21.43 -13.50
CA ALA A 23 -2.93 21.78 -14.71
C ALA A 23 -1.91 22.83 -14.28
N PHE A 24 -0.67 22.40 -14.08
CA PHE A 24 0.43 23.28 -13.74
C PHE A 24 0.51 24.36 -14.81
N ALA A 25 0.04 25.56 -14.47
CA ALA A 25 0.31 26.75 -15.24
C ALA A 25 1.75 27.17 -14.94
N ALA A 26 2.71 26.37 -15.39
CA ALA A 26 4.11 26.56 -15.09
C ALA A 26 4.95 26.37 -16.36
N GLU A 27 6.02 27.15 -16.42
CA GLU A 27 7.07 27.08 -17.42
C GLU A 27 7.55 25.63 -17.63
N PRO A 28 8.04 25.28 -18.83
CA PRO A 28 8.57 23.93 -19.06
C PRO A 28 9.61 23.59 -17.99
N ALA A 29 9.46 22.40 -17.39
CA ALA A 29 10.37 21.91 -16.35
C ALA A 29 11.83 21.99 -16.83
N SER A 30 12.72 22.42 -15.95
CA SER A 30 14.16 22.31 -16.26
C SER A 30 14.57 20.83 -16.31
N PRO A 31 15.66 20.48 -17.01
CA PRO A 31 16.17 19.10 -17.01
C PRO A 31 16.45 18.54 -15.60
N GLU A 32 16.75 19.40 -14.62
CA GLU A 32 16.94 19.04 -13.22
C GLU A 32 15.60 18.69 -12.55
N VAL A 33 14.55 19.49 -12.81
CA VAL A 33 13.19 19.21 -12.33
C VAL A 33 12.66 17.92 -12.95
N GLU A 34 12.82 17.69 -14.25
CA GLU A 34 12.40 16.45 -14.91
C GLU A 34 13.05 15.21 -14.27
N LYS A 35 14.36 15.27 -13.99
CA LYS A 35 15.06 14.17 -13.31
C LYS A 35 14.53 13.93 -11.89
N ALA A 36 14.20 15.00 -11.17
CA ALA A 36 13.66 14.88 -9.83
C ALA A 36 12.22 14.34 -9.84
N LEU A 37 11.39 14.71 -10.82
CA LEU A 37 10.05 14.13 -11.03
C LEU A 37 10.11 12.62 -11.28
N VAL A 38 10.99 12.17 -12.20
CA VAL A 38 11.24 10.73 -12.42
C VAL A 38 11.64 10.04 -11.11
N LYS A 39 12.39 10.71 -10.24
CA LYS A 39 12.80 10.12 -8.97
C LYS A 39 11.64 9.92 -7.99
N ILE A 40 10.65 10.79 -8.02
CA ILE A 40 9.41 10.66 -7.22
C ILE A 40 8.62 9.46 -7.73
N GLU A 41 8.46 9.33 -9.05
CA GLU A 41 7.78 8.19 -9.66
C GLU A 41 8.46 6.87 -9.27
N GLU A 42 9.79 6.77 -9.39
CA GLU A 42 10.55 5.60 -8.95
C GLU A 42 10.38 5.29 -7.45
N THR A 43 10.16 6.31 -6.62
CA THR A 43 9.96 6.15 -5.17
C THR A 43 8.57 5.63 -4.89
N ASN A 44 7.55 6.20 -5.53
CA ASN A 44 6.17 5.74 -5.44
C ASN A 44 6.02 4.32 -5.98
N ASP A 45 6.68 3.96 -7.08
CA ASP A 45 6.69 2.58 -7.61
C ASP A 45 7.22 1.58 -6.59
N LYS A 46 8.23 1.95 -5.80
CA LYS A 46 8.74 1.10 -4.71
C LYS A 46 7.74 0.99 -3.57
N ILE A 47 7.08 2.08 -3.21
CA ILE A 47 6.02 2.07 -2.20
C ILE A 47 4.91 1.11 -2.64
N TYR A 48 4.41 1.24 -3.87
CA TYR A 48 3.37 0.38 -4.41
C TYR A 48 3.79 -1.09 -4.50
N ALA A 49 5.04 -1.37 -4.89
CA ALA A 49 5.56 -2.73 -4.90
C ALA A 49 5.61 -3.36 -3.49
N GLU A 50 5.96 -2.59 -2.46
CA GLU A 50 5.93 -3.09 -1.08
C GLU A 50 4.50 -3.29 -0.55
N VAL A 51 3.56 -2.44 -0.95
CA VAL A 51 2.13 -2.62 -0.67
C VAL A 51 1.63 -3.92 -1.31
N GLU A 52 1.82 -4.13 -2.61
CA GLU A 52 1.38 -5.33 -3.33
C GLU A 52 1.96 -6.61 -2.70
N LYS A 53 3.27 -6.61 -2.44
CA LYS A 53 3.97 -7.71 -1.77
C LYS A 53 3.35 -8.01 -0.40
N THR A 54 3.00 -6.97 0.35
CA THR A 54 2.40 -7.10 1.67
C THR A 54 0.96 -7.59 1.59
N GLN A 55 0.18 -7.17 0.59
CA GLN A 55 -1.17 -7.70 0.34
C GLN A 55 -1.16 -9.20 0.07
N VAL A 56 -0.21 -9.69 -0.75
CA VAL A 56 -0.04 -11.13 -1.01
C VAL A 56 0.28 -11.90 0.27
N LYS A 57 1.20 -11.37 1.09
CA LYS A 57 1.57 -11.98 2.38
C LYS A 57 0.38 -12.00 3.35
N ALA A 58 -0.34 -10.89 3.47
CA ALA A 58 -1.52 -10.75 4.33
C ALA A 58 -2.60 -11.76 3.95
N GLN A 59 -2.90 -11.87 2.66
CA GLN A 59 -3.88 -12.84 2.16
C GLN A 59 -3.45 -14.29 2.49
N THR A 60 -2.17 -14.60 2.31
CA THR A 60 -1.62 -15.93 2.65
C THR A 60 -1.76 -16.22 4.14
N LEU A 61 -1.42 -15.26 5.01
CA LEU A 61 -1.58 -15.40 6.47
C LEU A 61 -3.04 -15.64 6.86
N TYR A 62 -3.96 -14.89 6.26
CA TYR A 62 -5.38 -14.99 6.56
C TYR A 62 -5.98 -16.33 6.11
N GLU A 63 -5.64 -16.81 4.91
CA GLU A 63 -6.09 -18.11 4.41
C GLU A 63 -5.59 -19.26 5.30
N GLN A 64 -4.32 -19.21 5.72
CA GLN A 64 -3.75 -20.19 6.64
C GLN A 64 -4.45 -20.17 8.00
N TYR A 65 -4.73 -18.97 8.54
CA TYR A 65 -5.48 -18.80 9.77
C TYR A 65 -6.87 -19.44 9.66
N LEU A 66 -7.63 -19.13 8.60
CA LEU A 66 -8.97 -19.70 8.39
C LEU A 66 -8.95 -21.22 8.24
N GLU A 67 -7.96 -21.77 7.52
CA GLU A 67 -7.81 -23.21 7.35
C GLU A 67 -7.51 -23.90 8.69
N ASN A 68 -6.61 -23.34 9.49
CA ASN A 68 -6.27 -23.87 10.81
C ASN A 68 -7.44 -23.78 11.78
N LEU A 69 -8.15 -22.64 11.79
CA LEU A 69 -9.31 -22.41 12.65
C LEU A 69 -10.45 -23.40 12.35
N LYS A 70 -10.64 -23.75 11.07
CA LYS A 70 -11.65 -24.73 10.63
C LYS A 70 -11.34 -26.15 11.09
N LYS A 71 -10.06 -26.53 11.13
CA LYS A 71 -9.61 -27.88 11.52
C LYS A 71 -9.59 -28.07 13.03
N GLU A 72 -9.36 -26.99 13.78
CA GLU A 72 -9.29 -27.04 15.23
C GLU A 72 -10.68 -27.15 15.87
N GLN A 73 -10.79 -27.89 16.98
CA GLN A 73 -12.04 -28.06 17.74
C GLN A 73 -11.94 -27.47 19.14
N ALA A 74 -10.75 -27.47 19.74
CA ALA A 74 -10.53 -26.95 21.08
C ALA A 74 -10.59 -25.41 21.08
N THR A 75 -11.46 -24.86 21.93
CA THR A 75 -11.68 -23.41 22.05
C THR A 75 -10.40 -22.67 22.41
N GLU A 76 -9.59 -23.19 23.33
CA GLU A 76 -8.34 -22.57 23.75
C GLU A 76 -7.34 -22.46 22.61
N LYS A 77 -7.26 -23.50 21.77
CA LYS A 77 -6.38 -23.49 20.59
C LYS A 77 -6.87 -22.55 19.50
N LYS A 78 -8.19 -22.42 19.31
CA LYS A 78 -8.76 -21.40 18.41
C LYS A 78 -8.43 -19.98 18.84
N ALA A 79 -8.49 -19.72 20.15
CA ALA A 79 -8.10 -18.43 20.71
C ALA A 79 -6.60 -18.16 20.46
N GLN A 80 -5.73 -19.16 20.64
CA GLN A 80 -4.30 -19.04 20.33
C GLN A 80 -4.04 -18.75 18.86
N LEU A 81 -4.69 -19.48 17.94
CA LEU A 81 -4.57 -19.24 16.49
C LEU A 81 -5.00 -17.82 16.10
N THR A 82 -6.05 -17.31 16.73
CA THR A 82 -6.54 -15.94 16.48
C THR A 82 -5.54 -14.90 16.98
N ALA A 83 -5.03 -15.05 18.21
CA ALA A 83 -4.03 -14.15 18.77
C ALA A 83 -2.70 -14.18 17.99
N GLU A 84 -2.31 -15.34 17.45
CA GLU A 84 -1.14 -15.46 16.57
C GLU A 84 -1.37 -14.75 15.24
N TYR A 85 -2.54 -14.95 14.62
CA TYR A 85 -2.91 -14.25 13.39
C TYR A 85 -2.88 -12.72 13.59
N GLU A 86 -3.54 -12.22 14.63
CA GLU A 86 -3.59 -10.79 14.96
C GLU A 86 -2.20 -10.19 15.11
N ARG A 87 -1.32 -10.84 15.89
CA ARG A 87 0.06 -10.39 16.07
C ARG A 87 0.82 -10.34 14.75
N ASN A 88 0.67 -11.37 13.92
CA ASN A 88 1.43 -11.50 12.68
C ASN A 88 0.96 -10.50 11.62
N ILE A 89 -0.35 -10.28 11.48
CA ILE A 89 -0.88 -9.30 10.52
C ILE A 89 -0.56 -7.87 10.96
N GLU A 90 -0.63 -7.55 12.25
CA GLU A 90 -0.25 -6.24 12.79
C GLU A 90 1.24 -5.96 12.58
N ALA A 91 2.10 -6.93 12.88
CA ALA A 91 3.54 -6.79 12.67
C ALA A 91 3.88 -6.59 11.18
N LEU A 92 3.20 -7.32 10.29
CA LEU A 92 3.39 -7.19 8.85
C LEU A 92 2.99 -5.80 8.33
N ILE A 93 1.87 -5.26 8.80
CA ILE A 93 1.40 -3.91 8.43
C ILE A 93 2.33 -2.84 9.02
N ALA A 94 2.80 -3.01 10.25
CA ALA A 94 3.74 -2.09 10.88
C ALA A 94 5.10 -2.06 10.16
N GLU A 95 5.60 -3.21 9.69
CA GLU A 95 6.82 -3.28 8.88
C GLU A 95 6.65 -2.51 7.55
N LEU A 96 5.49 -2.66 6.90
CA LEU A 96 5.16 -1.90 5.70
C LEU A 96 5.13 -0.40 5.98
N ASP A 97 4.40 0.03 7.00
CA ASP A 97 4.29 1.44 7.40
C ASP A 97 5.66 2.09 7.65
N GLN A 98 6.52 1.44 8.45
CA GLN A 98 7.87 1.93 8.69
C GLN A 98 8.65 2.08 7.37
N LYS A 99 8.56 1.08 6.50
CA LYS A 99 9.31 1.04 5.25
C LYS A 99 8.82 2.09 4.25
N THR A 100 7.51 2.31 4.14
CA THR A 100 6.96 3.33 3.23
C THR A 100 7.29 4.72 3.75
N GLN A 101 7.18 4.98 5.07
CA GLN A 101 7.61 6.25 5.65
C GLN A 101 9.10 6.55 5.41
N GLU A 102 9.97 5.54 5.49
CA GLU A 102 11.39 5.69 5.16
C GLU A 102 11.61 6.04 3.68
N LEU A 103 10.90 5.38 2.76
CA LEU A 103 10.96 5.68 1.32
C LEU A 103 10.43 7.08 1.02
N THR A 104 9.29 7.45 1.59
CA THR A 104 8.65 8.75 1.45
C THR A 104 9.57 9.86 1.92
N ARG A 105 10.11 9.77 3.15
CA ARG A 105 11.06 10.76 3.69
C ARG A 105 12.26 10.94 2.76
N ALA A 106 12.87 9.83 2.32
CA ALA A 106 14.03 9.86 1.43
C ALA A 106 13.70 10.41 0.02
N GLY A 107 12.46 10.25 -0.45
CA GLY A 107 11.97 10.83 -1.70
C GLY A 107 11.77 12.34 -1.58
N VAL A 108 11.06 12.79 -0.54
CA VAL A 108 10.78 14.22 -0.28
C VAL A 108 12.05 15.03 -0.08
N GLU A 109 13.01 14.54 0.69
CA GLU A 109 14.30 15.22 0.93
C GLU A 109 15.04 15.50 -0.38
N LYS A 110 15.03 14.57 -1.34
CA LYS A 110 15.77 14.70 -2.60
C LYS A 110 15.19 15.71 -3.57
N VAL A 111 13.88 15.94 -3.52
CA VAL A 111 13.16 16.68 -4.57
C VAL A 111 12.78 18.09 -4.16
N THR A 112 12.66 18.33 -2.86
CA THR A 112 12.52 19.69 -2.30
C THR A 112 13.75 20.55 -2.60
N GLU A 113 14.95 19.96 -2.61
CA GLU A 113 16.19 20.63 -3.04
C GLU A 113 16.17 21.06 -4.52
N ALA A 114 15.39 20.37 -5.35
CA ALA A 114 15.24 20.66 -6.78
C ALA A 114 14.12 21.68 -7.08
N GLY A 115 13.49 22.27 -6.06
CA GLY A 115 12.39 23.23 -6.19
C GLY A 115 11.00 22.60 -6.35
N ILE A 116 10.89 21.28 -6.27
CA ILE A 116 9.59 20.59 -6.39
C ILE A 116 8.84 20.71 -5.07
N THR A 117 7.58 21.14 -5.16
CA THR A 117 6.64 21.13 -4.04
C THR A 117 5.86 19.83 -4.04
N VAL A 118 5.88 19.13 -2.92
CA VAL A 118 5.23 17.82 -2.75
C VAL A 118 4.35 17.79 -1.50
N GLU A 119 3.34 16.94 -1.53
CA GLU A 119 2.47 16.58 -0.41
C GLU A 119 2.48 15.07 -0.19
N ILE A 120 2.09 14.65 1.01
CA ILE A 120 1.88 13.23 1.34
C ILE A 120 0.41 12.89 1.12
N GLN A 121 0.14 12.02 0.16
CA GLN A 121 -1.20 11.54 -0.14
C GLN A 121 -1.49 10.29 0.68
N TRP A 122 -2.31 10.38 1.72
CA TRP A 122 -2.74 9.20 2.45
C TRP A 122 -3.71 8.36 1.61
N VAL A 123 -3.30 7.15 1.26
CA VAL A 123 -4.10 6.18 0.48
C VAL A 123 -4.40 4.96 1.36
N LEU A 124 -5.68 4.59 1.47
CA LEU A 124 -6.12 3.43 2.23
C LEU A 124 -6.00 2.16 1.38
N TYR A 125 -5.27 1.16 1.88
CA TYR A 125 -5.13 -0.15 1.24
C TYR A 125 -5.69 -1.27 2.11
N GLN A 126 -6.30 -2.27 1.46
CA GLN A 126 -6.79 -3.48 2.12
C GLN A 126 -5.70 -4.55 2.18
N PHE A 127 -5.54 -5.18 3.34
CA PHE A 127 -4.63 -6.29 3.62
C PHE A 127 -5.43 -7.44 4.23
N ALA A 128 -5.94 -8.34 3.37
CA ALA A 128 -6.88 -9.39 3.76
C ALA A 128 -8.12 -8.84 4.50
N ASP A 129 -8.20 -9.02 5.81
CA ASP A 129 -9.29 -8.56 6.70
C ASP A 129 -8.92 -7.31 7.52
N ARG A 130 -7.87 -6.60 7.11
CA ARG A 130 -7.42 -5.33 7.71
C ARG A 130 -7.30 -4.24 6.64
N GLU A 131 -7.22 -3.00 7.10
CA GLU A 131 -6.95 -1.83 6.27
C GLU A 131 -5.85 -0.99 6.92
N ALA A 132 -5.01 -0.36 6.11
CA ALA A 132 -3.99 0.59 6.60
C ALA A 132 -3.76 1.72 5.60
N TRP A 133 -3.46 2.90 6.14
CA TRP A 133 -3.09 4.08 5.36
C TRP A 133 -1.61 4.02 5.02
N ILE A 134 -1.28 4.27 3.76
CA ILE A 134 0.08 4.37 3.24
C ILE A 134 0.27 5.77 2.66
N ASP A 135 1.51 6.24 2.62
CA ASP A 135 1.91 7.63 2.48
C ASP A 135 2.68 7.97 1.17
N PRO A 136 2.19 7.62 -0.04
CA PRO A 136 2.86 8.00 -1.28
C PRO A 136 3.00 9.52 -1.47
N ILE A 137 3.97 9.91 -2.30
CA ILE A 137 4.32 11.30 -2.57
C ILE A 137 3.47 11.82 -3.74
N MET A 138 2.80 12.95 -3.55
CA MET A 138 2.08 13.68 -4.59
C MET A 138 2.84 14.96 -4.96
N VAL A 139 3.08 15.18 -6.25
CA VAL A 139 3.63 16.46 -6.74
C VAL A 139 2.51 17.48 -6.84
N VAL A 140 2.71 18.64 -6.20
CA VAL A 140 1.75 19.75 -6.19
C VAL A 140 2.32 21.07 -6.74
N GLY A 141 3.57 21.07 -7.22
CA GLY A 141 4.21 22.22 -7.87
C GLY A 141 5.68 22.00 -8.21
N TRP A 142 6.21 22.83 -9.12
CA TRP A 142 7.64 23.01 -9.39
C TRP A 142 7.87 24.35 -10.11
#